data_AF-A0A4P8PND2-F1
#
_entry.id   AF-A0A4P8PND2-F1
#
_cell.length_a   1.000
_cell.length_b   1.000
_cell.length_c   1.000
_cell.angle_alpha   90.00
_cell.angle_beta   90.00
_cell.angle_gamma   90.00
#
_symmetry.space_group_name_H-M   'P 1'
#
loop_
_entity.id
_entity.type
_entity.pdbx_description
1 polymer ?
#
loop_
_entity_poly.entity_id
_entity_poly.type
_entity_poly.pdbx_seq_one_letter_code
_entity_poly.pdbx_strand_id
1 'polypeptide(L)'
;MTQARGPRRFGSTEHLASEAIAAYVDGELRMNAYLRASQHLSLCPECAAEVDAQQQARIALRRAASDVSMPSSLFGLLSQIPRCHHPEPEPRPTRDTAPGIISFDPDSDLARRWPFRRRR
;
A
#
# COMPACT_ATOMS: atom_id res chain seq x y z
N MET A 1 16.14 -24.31 36.47
CA MET A 1 15.88 -25.13 35.26
C MET A 1 14.64 -24.58 34.57
N THR A 2 14.77 -23.54 33.73
CA THR A 2 13.67 -23.00 32.92
C THR A 2 13.55 -23.85 31.66
N GLN A 3 12.55 -24.74 31.60
CA GLN A 3 12.27 -25.53 30.40
C GLN A 3 11.86 -24.61 29.25
N ALA A 4 12.57 -24.72 28.12
CA ALA A 4 12.14 -24.12 26.86
C ALA A 4 10.84 -24.80 26.42
N ARG A 5 9.74 -24.04 26.36
CA ARG A 5 8.48 -24.53 25.79
C ARG A 5 8.71 -24.86 24.32
N GLY A 6 8.33 -26.07 23.91
CA GLY A 6 8.34 -26.50 22.51
C GLY A 6 7.48 -25.60 21.62
N PRO A 7 7.63 -25.69 20.28
CA PRO A 7 6.92 -24.83 19.34
C PRO A 7 5.41 -24.95 19.54
N ARG A 8 4.73 -23.81 19.65
CA ARG A 8 3.27 -23.76 19.80
C ARG A 8 2.65 -24.32 18.51
N ARG A 9 1.78 -25.31 18.65
CA ARG A 9 1.00 -25.84 17.53
C ARG A 9 -0.25 -24.99 17.38
N PHE A 10 -0.48 -24.52 16.16
CA PHE A 10 -1.64 -23.71 15.83
C PHE A 10 -2.81 -24.62 15.42
N GLY A 11 -4.02 -24.38 15.93
CA GLY A 11 -5.25 -24.95 15.38
C GLY A 11 -5.64 -24.31 14.04
N SER A 12 -6.47 -24.98 13.24
CA SER A 12 -6.83 -24.52 11.88
C SER A 12 -7.48 -23.13 11.81
N THR A 13 -8.08 -22.64 12.91
CA THR A 13 -8.75 -21.33 12.98
C THR A 13 -7.87 -20.19 13.51
N GLU A 14 -6.66 -20.48 13.98
CA GLU A 14 -5.72 -19.46 14.50
C GLU A 14 -4.64 -19.07 13.49
N HIS A 15 -4.66 -19.66 12.29
CA HIS A 15 -3.85 -19.22 11.15
C HIS A 15 -4.39 -17.91 10.56
N LEU A 16 -3.52 -17.21 9.84
CA LEU A 16 -3.94 -16.06 9.04
C LEU A 16 -4.90 -16.53 7.94
N ALA A 17 -5.99 -15.78 7.76
CA ALA A 17 -6.89 -16.00 6.64
C ALA A 17 -6.18 -15.74 5.29
N SER A 18 -6.55 -16.45 4.23
CA SER A 18 -5.88 -16.38 2.93
C SER A 18 -5.84 -14.96 2.36
N GLU A 19 -6.89 -14.16 2.57
CA GLU A 19 -6.94 -12.75 2.19
C GLU A 19 -5.94 -11.89 2.96
N ALA A 20 -5.66 -12.21 4.22
CA ALA A 20 -4.67 -11.50 5.02
C ALA A 20 -3.24 -11.82 4.56
N ILE A 21 -3.00 -13.05 4.10
CA ILE A 21 -1.73 -13.46 3.51
C ILE A 21 -1.49 -12.70 2.20
N ALA A 22 -2.49 -12.64 1.32
CA ALA A 22 -2.41 -11.89 0.06
C ALA A 22 -2.14 -10.40 0.29
N ALA A 23 -2.91 -9.77 1.18
CA ALA A 23 -2.70 -8.36 1.53
C ALA A 23 -1.33 -8.10 2.18
N TYR A 24 -0.79 -9.06 2.92
CA TYR A 24 0.56 -8.98 3.50
C TYR A 24 1.63 -8.99 2.40
N VAL A 25 1.55 -9.94 1.46
CA VAL A 25 2.49 -10.10 0.34
C VAL A 25 2.46 -8.88 -0.59
N ASP A 26 1.27 -8.35 -0.87
CA ASP A 26 1.12 -7.17 -1.72
C ASP A 26 1.47 -5.85 -1.02
N GLY A 27 1.56 -5.86 0.31
CA GLY A 27 1.89 -4.68 1.12
C GLY A 27 0.70 -3.75 1.33
N GLU A 28 -0.51 -4.28 1.25
CA GLU A 28 -1.77 -3.53 1.34
C GLU A 28 -2.32 -3.45 2.77
N LEU A 29 -1.74 -4.22 3.71
CA LEU A 29 -2.11 -4.13 5.12
C LEU A 29 -1.72 -2.79 5.73
N ARG A 30 -2.63 -2.22 6.53
CA ARG A 30 -2.29 -1.09 7.41
C ARG A 30 -1.27 -1.51 8.46
N MET A 31 -0.47 -0.53 8.94
CA MET A 31 0.66 -0.76 9.86
C MET A 31 0.35 -1.70 11.04
N ASN A 32 -0.76 -1.49 11.75
CA ASN A 32 -1.13 -2.35 12.89
C ASN A 32 -1.41 -3.81 12.48
N ALA A 33 -2.07 -4.01 11.33
CA ALA A 33 -2.35 -5.36 10.81
C ALA A 33 -1.06 -6.03 10.32
N TYR A 34 -0.19 -5.28 9.66
CA TYR A 34 1.13 -5.74 9.22
C TYR A 34 1.99 -6.23 10.39
N LEU A 35 2.08 -5.45 11.48
CA LEU A 35 2.86 -5.85 12.66
C LEU A 35 2.34 -7.14 13.28
N ARG A 36 1.02 -7.29 13.44
CA ARG A 36 0.42 -8.54 13.95
C ARG A 36 0.69 -9.73 13.03
N ALA A 37 0.55 -9.54 11.72
CA ALA A 37 0.87 -10.58 10.75
C ALA A 37 2.35 -10.97 10.83
N SER A 38 3.28 -10.01 10.86
CA SER A 38 4.71 -10.30 10.99
C SER A 38 5.07 -11.04 12.27
N GLN A 39 4.43 -10.70 13.40
CA GLN A 39 4.62 -11.42 14.65
C GLN A 39 4.12 -12.86 14.54
N HIS A 40 2.96 -13.07 13.91
CA HIS A 40 2.40 -14.39 13.69
C HIS A 40 3.29 -15.24 12.78
N LEU A 41 3.82 -14.68 11.68
CA LEU A 41 4.72 -15.39 10.76
C LEU A 41 6.02 -15.86 11.44
N SER A 42 6.56 -15.08 12.39
CA SER A 42 7.73 -15.48 13.19
C SER A 42 7.46 -16.68 14.11
N LEU A 43 6.19 -16.99 14.38
CA LEU A 43 5.78 -18.06 15.29
C LEU A 43 5.16 -19.26 14.57
N CYS A 44 4.52 -19.04 13.43
CA CYS A 44 3.77 -20.04 12.67
C CYS A 44 4.45 -20.35 11.32
N PRO A 45 5.15 -21.49 11.19
CA PRO A 45 5.85 -21.83 9.96
C PRO A 45 4.91 -22.15 8.79
N GLU A 46 3.68 -22.60 9.06
CA GLU A 46 2.67 -22.88 8.03
C GLU A 46 2.25 -21.60 7.31
N CYS A 47 1.93 -20.54 8.06
CA CYS A 47 1.63 -19.24 7.49
C CYS A 47 2.83 -18.61 6.78
N ALA A 48 4.05 -18.85 7.26
CA ALA A 48 5.26 -18.41 6.57
C ALA A 48 5.43 -19.10 5.21
N ALA A 49 5.18 -20.41 5.13
CA ALA A 49 5.23 -21.15 3.87
C ALA A 49 4.19 -20.66 2.84
N GLU A 50 2.98 -20.32 3.29
CA GLU A 50 1.94 -19.74 2.43
C GLU A 50 2.35 -18.35 1.88
N VAL A 51 2.97 -17.51 2.70
CA VAL A 51 3.53 -16.21 2.27
C VAL A 51 4.59 -16.41 1.19
N ASP A 52 5.50 -17.36 1.39
CA ASP A 52 6.57 -17.68 0.42
C ASP A 52 5.98 -18.20 -0.90
N ALA A 53 4.97 -19.07 -0.84
CA ALA A 53 4.27 -19.59 -2.02
C ALA A 53 3.61 -18.47 -2.83
N GLN A 54 2.91 -17.55 -2.17
CA GLN A 54 2.27 -16.41 -2.84
C GLN A 54 3.30 -15.41 -3.38
N GLN A 55 4.40 -15.16 -2.68
CA GLN A 55 5.49 -14.32 -3.16
C GLN A 55 6.13 -14.91 -4.43
N GLN A 56 6.32 -16.23 -4.48
CA GLN A 56 6.81 -16.92 -5.66
C GLN A 56 5.83 -16.82 -6.84
N ALA A 57 4.53 -16.98 -6.58
CA ALA A 57 3.49 -16.78 -7.59
C ALA A 57 3.53 -15.35 -8.16
N ARG A 58 3.67 -14.33 -7.30
CA ARG A 58 3.80 -12.93 -7.71
C ARG A 58 5.02 -12.70 -8.61
N ILE A 59 6.17 -13.30 -8.27
CA ILE A 59 7.39 -13.20 -9.08
C ILE A 59 7.16 -13.86 -10.45
N ALA A 60 6.53 -15.04 -10.48
CA ALA A 60 6.23 -15.74 -11.73
C ALA A 60 5.33 -14.90 -12.65
N LEU A 61 4.26 -14.30 -12.10
CA LEU A 61 3.37 -13.41 -12.85
C LEU A 61 4.11 -12.19 -13.40
N ARG A 62 4.96 -11.56 -12.59
CA ARG A 62 5.76 -10.40 -13.04
C ARG A 62 6.76 -10.75 -14.13
N ARG A 63 7.34 -11.95 -14.07
CA ARG A 63 8.24 -12.44 -15.12
C ARG A 63 7.48 -12.72 -16.41
N ALA A 64 6.31 -13.36 -16.34
CA ALA A 64 5.47 -13.57 -17.52
C ALA A 64 4.95 -12.24 -18.11
N ALA A 65 4.72 -11.22 -17.27
CA ALA A 65 4.25 -9.91 -17.71
C ALA A 65 5.29 -9.10 -18.51
N SER A 66 6.55 -9.54 -18.62
CA SER A 66 7.53 -8.85 -19.49
C SER A 66 7.14 -8.84 -20.97
N ASP A 67 6.24 -9.74 -21.37
CA ASP A 67 5.67 -9.79 -22.73
C ASP A 67 4.60 -8.71 -22.95
N VAL A 68 4.09 -8.10 -21.88
CA VAL A 68 3.14 -7.00 -21.92
C VAL A 68 3.91 -5.68 -21.88
N SER A 69 4.26 -5.16 -23.05
CA SER A 69 4.91 -3.86 -23.18
C SER A 69 3.90 -2.72 -23.31
N MET A 70 4.22 -1.57 -22.72
CA MET A 70 3.41 -0.36 -22.87
C MET A 70 3.53 0.20 -24.30
N PRO A 71 2.40 0.48 -24.99
CA PRO A 71 2.45 1.14 -26.29
C PRO A 71 3.14 2.52 -26.20
N SER A 72 4.02 2.81 -27.16
CA SER A 72 4.79 4.06 -27.20
C SER A 72 3.89 5.31 -27.26
N SER A 73 2.73 5.21 -27.91
CA SER A 73 1.72 6.27 -27.96
C SER A 73 1.17 6.61 -26.57
N LEU A 74 0.82 5.60 -25.76
CA LEU A 74 0.32 5.79 -24.41
C LEU A 74 1.41 6.36 -23.50
N PHE A 75 2.64 5.86 -23.61
CA PHE A 75 3.78 6.42 -22.87
C PHE A 75 3.98 7.90 -23.19
N GLY A 76 3.90 8.26 -24.48
CA GLY A 76 3.96 9.64 -24.94
C GLY A 76 2.92 10.54 -24.29
N LEU A 77 1.67 10.07 -24.18
CA LEU A 77 0.59 10.80 -23.51
C LEU A 77 0.80 10.91 -21.99
N LEU A 78 1.14 9.82 -21.30
CA LEU A 78 1.36 9.85 -19.84
C LEU A 78 2.55 10.73 -19.44
N SER A 79 3.59 10.82 -20.29
CA SER A 79 4.75 11.70 -20.06
C SER A 79 4.38 13.19 -20.01
N GLN A 80 3.21 13.57 -20.52
CA GLN A 80 2.73 14.95 -20.59
C GLN A 80 1.86 15.36 -19.39
N ILE A 81 1.43 14.43 -18.52
CA ILE A 81 0.58 14.72 -17.34
C ILE A 81 1.09 15.89 -16.47
N PRO A 82 2.40 16.05 -16.20
CA PRO A 82 2.90 17.20 -15.42
C PRO A 82 2.59 18.56 -16.04
N ARG A 83 2.32 18.61 -17.34
CA ARG A 83 2.01 19.82 -18.11
C ARG A 83 0.51 20.12 -18.19
N CYS A 84 -0.33 19.23 -17.66
CA CYS A 84 -1.79 19.45 -17.58
C CYS A 84 -2.22 20.28 -16.36
N HIS A 85 -1.28 20.66 -15.47
CA HIS A 85 -1.54 21.68 -14.46
C HIS A 85 -1.36 23.07 -15.10
N HIS A 86 -2.45 23.83 -15.18
CA HIS A 86 -2.41 25.25 -15.50
C HIS A 86 -2.12 26.01 -14.19
N PRO A 87 -1.23 27.02 -14.20
CA PRO A 87 -1.01 27.88 -13.03
C PRO A 87 -2.22 28.79 -12.74
N GLU A 88 -2.53 28.88 -11.45
CA GLU A 88 -3.19 29.95 -10.65
C GLU A 88 -4.61 30.46 -10.98
N PRO A 89 -5.56 30.38 -10.03
CA PRO A 89 -6.64 31.37 -9.93
C PRO A 89 -6.17 32.57 -9.08
N GLU A 90 -6.04 33.72 -9.75
CA GLU A 90 -6.10 35.14 -9.32
C GLU A 90 -6.08 35.48 -7.81
N PRO A 91 -5.41 36.59 -7.40
CA PRO A 91 -5.40 37.03 -6.00
C PRO A 91 -6.82 37.28 -5.49
N ARG A 92 -7.24 36.48 -4.49
CA ARG A 92 -8.54 36.63 -3.83
C ARG A 92 -8.63 38.03 -3.19
N PRO A 93 -9.71 38.80 -3.42
CA PRO A 93 -9.94 40.02 -2.65
C PRO A 93 -10.04 39.67 -1.17
N THR A 94 -9.41 40.52 -0.35
CA THR A 94 -9.23 40.39 1.09
C THR A 94 -10.52 40.08 1.83
N ARG A 95 -10.46 39.07 2.71
CA ARG A 95 -11.50 38.67 3.68
C ARG A 95 -11.94 39.86 4.53
N ASP A 96 -13.17 40.32 4.32
CA ASP A 96 -13.94 40.90 5.42
C ASP A 96 -14.39 39.76 6.33
N THR A 97 -13.90 39.82 7.57
CA THR A 97 -14.05 38.78 8.58
C THR A 97 -15.42 38.96 9.25
N ALA A 98 -16.39 38.11 8.92
CA ALA A 98 -17.58 37.90 9.75
C ALA A 98 -17.33 36.69 10.69
N PRO A 99 -17.40 36.85 12.03
CA PRO A 99 -17.15 35.76 12.95
C PRO A 99 -18.37 34.85 13.04
N GLY A 100 -18.20 33.55 12.77
CA GLY A 100 -19.18 32.53 13.21
C GLY A 100 -19.54 31.39 12.25
N ILE A 101 -18.95 31.30 11.06
CA ILE A 101 -19.21 30.15 10.18
C ILE A 101 -17.94 29.31 10.05
N ILE A 102 -18.03 28.05 10.48
CA ILE A 102 -16.98 27.04 10.31
C ILE A 102 -16.88 26.78 8.81
N SER A 103 -15.92 27.39 8.13
CA SER A 103 -15.67 27.11 6.71
C SER A 103 -15.05 25.72 6.57
N PHE A 104 -15.74 24.84 5.83
CA PHE A 104 -15.18 23.58 5.36
C PHE A 104 -14.24 23.89 4.19
N ASP A 105 -12.94 23.75 4.43
CA ASP A 105 -11.88 24.02 3.44
C ASP A 105 -11.63 22.76 2.59
N PRO A 106 -12.00 22.71 1.31
CA PRO A 106 -11.84 21.51 0.47
C PRO A 106 -10.37 21.23 0.10
N ASP A 107 -9.46 22.17 0.39
CA ASP A 107 -8.06 22.13 -0.02
C ASP A 107 -7.13 21.48 1.02
N SER A 108 -7.66 21.10 2.19
CA SER A 108 -6.86 20.50 3.25
C SER A 108 -6.39 19.07 2.96
N ASP A 109 -7.00 18.39 1.97
CA ASP A 109 -6.77 16.94 1.73
C ASP A 109 -6.02 16.58 0.43
N LEU A 110 -5.48 17.55 -0.31
CA LEU A 110 -4.72 17.25 -1.53
C LEU A 110 -3.20 17.12 -1.31
N ALA A 111 -2.71 17.40 -0.10
CA ALA A 111 -1.29 17.27 0.24
C ALA A 111 -0.83 15.84 0.60
N ARG A 112 -1.72 14.83 0.58
CA ARG A 112 -1.35 13.40 0.75
C ARG A 112 -1.34 12.62 -0.57
N ARG A 113 -1.12 13.32 -1.69
CA ARG A 113 -1.09 12.72 -3.02
C ARG A 113 0.32 12.22 -3.36
N TRP A 114 0.50 10.91 -3.17
CA TRP A 114 1.57 10.04 -3.70
C TRP A 114 2.95 10.07 -3.01
N PRO A 115 3.33 9.00 -2.26
CA PRO A 115 4.74 8.72 -2.04
C PRO A 115 5.27 8.08 -3.32
N PHE A 116 5.74 8.90 -4.26
CA PHE A 116 6.61 8.44 -5.35
C PHE A 116 7.90 7.88 -4.75
N ARG A 117 7.91 6.60 -4.36
CA ARG A 117 9.15 5.84 -4.23
C ARG A 117 9.58 5.41 -5.62
N ARG A 118 10.38 6.26 -6.27
CA ARG A 118 11.33 5.79 -7.30
C ARG A 118 12.22 4.75 -6.62
N ARG A 119 12.02 3.48 -6.95
CA ARG A 119 13.06 2.47 -6.76
C ARG A 119 14.18 2.79 -7.75
N ARG A 120 15.39 3.03 -7.23
CA ARG A 120 16.62 2.79 -7.98
C ARG A 120 16.85 1.30 -8.05
#